data_AF-A0A2A9E479-F1
#
_entry.id   AF-A0A2A9E479-F1
#
_cell.length_a   1.000
_cell.length_b   1.000
_cell.length_c   1.000
_cell.angle_alpha   90.00
_cell.angle_beta   90.00
_cell.angle_gamma   90.00
#
_symmetry.space_group_name_H-M   'P 1'
#
loop_
_entity.id
_entity.type
_entity.pdbx_description
1 polymer ?
#
loop_
_entity_poly.entity_id
_entity_poly.type
_entity_poly.pdbx_seq_one_letter_code
_entity_poly.pdbx_strand_id
1 'polypeptide(L)'
;MPVVYRGMLPDVPPLAPLHEENNANALGVRVNPPSMAPDVESYLENEEPWVNPVDQNGDPQGISVATGSGCNLPVHRRPRDAPWNGSGRVGLLMWELDTMRLVPAHLALMPAPLPDQPHHAVIGPAVAMSLATYRGYIAATANDWAISPDPAVACAAALGGPVMMQTHLDRLSVAVATGADPADLVKALIEANASGLSAAEIVAGVQAQVLSAEHQGNSDGAESLREILDRVHGYCAPAYRIPLT
;
A
#
# COMPACT_ATOMS: atom_id res chain seq x y z
N MET A 1 -6.90 -11.37 5.83
CA MET A 1 -7.83 -11.18 4.67
C MET A 1 -7.62 -9.77 4.16
N PRO A 2 -7.68 -9.50 2.84
CA PRO A 2 -7.17 -8.24 2.33
C PRO A 2 -8.16 -7.10 2.61
N VAL A 3 -7.69 -6.09 3.34
CA VAL A 3 -8.29 -4.76 3.42
C VAL A 3 -7.64 -3.91 2.32
N VAL A 4 -8.44 -3.07 1.68
CA VAL A 4 -7.97 -2.13 0.65
C VAL A 4 -8.21 -0.70 1.06
N TYR A 5 -7.39 0.21 0.54
CA TYR A 5 -7.35 1.61 0.95
C TYR A 5 -7.49 2.54 -0.26
N ARG A 6 -8.18 3.67 -0.09
CA ARG A 6 -8.33 4.71 -1.11
C ARG A 6 -8.47 6.09 -0.46
N GLY A 7 -7.84 7.10 -1.08
CA GLY A 7 -8.08 8.49 -0.73
C GLY A 7 -9.30 9.04 -1.46
N MET A 8 -10.30 9.54 -0.73
CA MET A 8 -11.52 10.11 -1.30
C MET A 8 -11.99 11.33 -0.50
N LEU A 9 -12.66 12.26 -1.16
CA LEU A 9 -13.35 13.37 -0.50
C LEU A 9 -14.49 12.81 0.35
N PRO A 10 -14.73 13.35 1.55
CA PRO A 10 -15.95 13.08 2.29
C PRO A 10 -17.11 13.86 1.68
N ASP A 11 -18.30 13.29 1.76
CA ASP A 11 -19.53 14.06 1.61
C ASP A 11 -19.80 14.90 2.89
N VAL A 12 -20.46 16.05 2.72
CA VAL A 12 -20.87 16.94 3.82
C VAL A 12 -22.18 16.36 4.38
N PRO A 13 -22.39 16.32 5.72
CA PRO A 13 -23.00 15.20 6.44
C PRO A 13 -24.17 14.46 5.75
N PRO A 14 -24.16 13.11 5.75
CA PRO A 14 -23.35 12.21 6.59
C PRO A 14 -21.91 11.99 6.10
N LEU A 15 -21.01 11.62 7.02
CA LEU A 15 -19.60 11.37 6.73
C LEU A 15 -19.40 10.03 6.00
N ALA A 16 -19.55 10.04 4.68
CA ALA A 16 -19.35 8.93 3.75
C ALA A 16 -18.40 9.36 2.61
N PRO A 17 -17.89 8.44 1.76
CA PRO A 17 -17.18 8.85 0.56
C PRO A 17 -18.08 9.72 -0.34
N LEU A 18 -17.54 10.77 -0.94
CA LEU A 18 -18.23 11.57 -1.95
C LEU A 18 -18.57 10.69 -3.15
N HIS A 19 -19.81 10.76 -3.63
CA HIS A 19 -20.27 10.07 -4.83
C HIS A 19 -20.35 11.05 -6.00
N GLU A 20 -19.35 11.03 -6.87
CA GLU A 20 -19.32 11.87 -8.06
C GLU A 20 -18.65 11.12 -9.21
N GLU A 21 -19.39 10.88 -10.28
CA GLU A 21 -18.85 10.26 -11.49
C GLU A 21 -17.74 11.11 -12.10
N ASN A 22 -16.78 10.46 -12.75
CA ASN A 22 -15.63 11.12 -13.36
C ASN A 22 -14.76 11.98 -12.42
N ASN A 23 -14.93 11.87 -11.10
CA ASN A 23 -14.05 12.49 -10.11
C ASN A 23 -13.11 11.43 -9.51
N ALA A 24 -11.80 11.59 -9.72
CA ALA A 24 -10.77 10.68 -9.22
C ALA A 24 -10.70 10.61 -7.67
N ASN A 25 -11.28 11.60 -7.00
CA ASN A 25 -11.32 11.71 -5.55
C ASN A 25 -12.68 11.30 -4.96
N ALA A 26 -13.57 10.70 -5.75
CA ALA A 26 -14.87 10.21 -5.30
C ALA A 26 -14.92 8.68 -5.37
N LEU A 27 -15.94 8.09 -4.75
CA LEU A 27 -16.40 6.73 -5.00
C LEU A 27 -17.20 6.68 -6.31
N GLY A 28 -16.53 7.10 -7.39
CA GLY A 28 -17.08 7.18 -8.73
C GLY A 28 -16.16 6.49 -9.74
N VAL A 29 -16.74 6.13 -10.88
CA VAL A 29 -16.02 5.53 -12.01
C VAL A 29 -15.72 6.60 -13.05
N ARG A 30 -14.46 6.75 -13.42
CA ARG A 30 -14.01 7.61 -14.51
C ARG A 30 -14.07 6.84 -15.83
N VAL A 31 -14.79 7.38 -16.81
CA VAL A 31 -14.93 6.75 -18.14
C VAL A 31 -14.47 7.70 -19.25
N ASN A 32 -14.71 9.00 -19.10
CA ASN A 32 -14.30 10.02 -20.06
C ASN A 32 -13.50 11.17 -19.39
N PRO A 33 -12.41 10.88 -18.67
CA PRO A 33 -11.59 11.92 -18.06
C PRO A 33 -10.92 12.80 -19.14
N PRO A 34 -10.97 14.14 -19.04
CA PRO A 34 -10.39 15.04 -20.04
C PRO A 34 -8.86 15.11 -20.02
N SER A 35 -8.19 14.60 -18.98
CA SER A 35 -6.73 14.79 -18.78
C SER A 35 -5.99 13.61 -18.13
N MET A 36 -6.63 12.46 -17.94
CA MET A 36 -6.05 11.28 -17.29
C MET A 36 -6.55 9.99 -17.93
N ALA A 37 -5.97 8.83 -17.60
CA ALA A 37 -6.53 7.54 -17.98
C ALA A 37 -7.87 7.28 -17.26
N PRO A 38 -8.87 6.67 -17.94
CA PRO A 38 -10.12 6.25 -17.31
C PRO A 38 -9.87 5.15 -16.28
N ASP A 39 -10.83 4.95 -15.36
CA ASP A 39 -10.85 3.75 -14.52
C ASP A 39 -11.25 2.52 -15.34
N VAL A 40 -12.11 2.72 -16.34
CA VAL A 40 -12.58 1.66 -17.26
C VAL A 40 -12.77 2.21 -18.68
N GLU A 41 -12.40 1.40 -19.67
CA GLU A 41 -12.75 1.55 -21.07
C GLU A 41 -14.07 0.84 -21.35
N SER A 42 -15.02 1.56 -21.94
CA SER A 42 -16.31 0.99 -22.34
C SER A 42 -16.36 0.70 -23.84
N TYR A 43 -17.04 -0.38 -24.22
CA TYR A 43 -17.42 -0.68 -25.60
C TYR A 43 -18.95 -0.64 -25.76
N LEU A 44 -19.46 -0.56 -26.99
CA LEU A 44 -20.90 -0.59 -27.24
C LEU A 44 -21.36 -2.02 -27.54
N GLU A 45 -22.38 -2.47 -26.82
CA GLU A 45 -23.08 -3.73 -27.07
C GLU A 45 -24.59 -3.44 -27.03
N ASN A 46 -25.28 -3.70 -28.14
CA ASN A 46 -26.71 -3.36 -28.32
C ASN A 46 -27.02 -1.88 -28.00
N GLU A 47 -26.15 -0.96 -28.46
CA GLU A 47 -26.24 0.50 -28.22
C GLU A 47 -26.08 0.92 -26.74
N GLU A 48 -25.78 -0.02 -25.83
CA GLU A 48 -25.50 0.25 -24.42
C GLU A 48 -23.97 0.22 -24.18
N PRO A 49 -23.41 1.09 -23.31
CA PRO A 49 -22.01 0.99 -22.91
C PRO A 49 -21.80 -0.18 -21.94
N TRP A 50 -20.82 -1.04 -22.26
CA TRP A 50 -20.41 -2.21 -21.50
C TRP A 50 -18.96 -2.13 -21.07
N VAL A 51 -18.63 -2.82 -19.98
CA VAL A 51 -17.30 -2.90 -19.41
C VAL A 51 -16.91 -4.36 -19.17
N ASN A 52 -15.67 -4.71 -19.51
CA ASN A 52 -15.07 -6.00 -19.24
C ASN A 52 -14.17 -5.95 -17.98
N PRO A 53 -13.89 -7.11 -17.32
CA PRO A 53 -12.94 -7.17 -16.21
C PRO A 53 -11.54 -6.67 -16.55
N VAL A 54 -11.11 -6.89 -17.79
CA VAL A 54 -9.81 -6.46 -18.34
C VAL A 54 -10.01 -5.61 -19.59
N ASP A 55 -9.04 -4.76 -19.92
CA ASP A 55 -9.03 -3.94 -21.12
C ASP A 55 -8.62 -4.73 -22.37
N GLN A 56 -8.44 -4.03 -23.49
CA GLN A 56 -7.98 -4.61 -24.76
C GLN A 56 -6.55 -5.20 -24.70
N ASN A 57 -5.73 -4.80 -23.74
CA ASN A 57 -4.37 -5.30 -23.52
C ASN A 57 -4.33 -6.45 -22.50
N GLY A 58 -5.47 -6.75 -21.85
CA GLY A 58 -5.58 -7.74 -20.79
C GLY A 58 -5.28 -7.17 -19.40
N ASP A 59 -5.17 -5.85 -19.26
CA ASP A 59 -4.91 -5.18 -17.99
C ASP A 59 -6.21 -5.03 -17.18
N PRO A 60 -6.22 -5.33 -15.87
CA PRO A 60 -7.40 -5.16 -15.02
C PRO A 60 -7.92 -3.72 -14.99
N GLN A 61 -9.24 -3.57 -15.04
CA GLN A 61 -9.88 -2.25 -15.04
C GLN A 61 -10.70 -2.04 -13.77
N GLY A 62 -10.79 -0.81 -13.30
CA GLY A 62 -11.63 -0.46 -12.17
C GLY A 62 -11.12 0.71 -11.34
N ILE A 63 -11.76 0.93 -10.19
CA ILE A 63 -11.35 2.01 -9.30
C ILE A 63 -10.04 1.64 -8.60
N SER A 64 -9.02 2.49 -8.74
CA SER A 64 -7.71 2.29 -8.08
C SER A 64 -7.83 2.21 -6.56
N VAL A 65 -7.16 1.23 -5.96
CA VAL A 65 -6.99 1.05 -4.52
C VAL A 65 -5.56 0.60 -4.21
N ALA A 66 -5.17 0.71 -2.94
CA ALA A 66 -3.94 0.14 -2.41
C ALA A 66 -4.25 -1.07 -1.53
N THR A 67 -3.41 -2.09 -1.59
CA THR A 67 -3.52 -3.31 -0.76
C THR A 67 -2.53 -3.29 0.40
N GLY A 68 -2.78 -4.09 1.44
CA GLY A 68 -1.87 -4.29 2.57
C GLY A 68 -1.92 -3.18 3.62
N SER A 69 -1.68 -1.93 3.21
CA SER A 69 -1.67 -0.76 4.10
C SER A 69 -2.07 0.53 3.37
N GLY A 70 -2.68 1.47 4.10
CA GLY A 70 -2.90 2.84 3.64
C GLY A 70 -1.60 3.57 3.24
N CYS A 71 -0.44 3.10 3.72
CA CYS A 71 0.87 3.60 3.29
C CYS A 71 1.21 3.37 1.84
N ASN A 72 0.55 2.41 1.21
CA ASN A 72 0.78 2.12 -0.19
C ASN A 72 0.07 3.10 -1.13
N LEU A 73 -0.75 4.02 -0.59
CA LEU A 73 -1.30 5.11 -1.37
C LEU A 73 -0.23 6.14 -1.78
N PRO A 74 -0.21 6.60 -3.03
CA PRO A 74 0.63 7.72 -3.46
C PRO A 74 0.41 8.97 -2.61
N VAL A 75 1.47 9.77 -2.40
CA VAL A 75 1.45 10.98 -1.56
C VAL A 75 0.33 11.95 -1.93
N HIS A 76 0.06 12.15 -3.22
CA HIS A 76 -1.00 13.04 -3.73
C HIS A 76 -2.43 12.50 -3.54
N ARG A 77 -2.61 11.28 -3.01
CA ARG A 77 -3.92 10.70 -2.67
C ARG A 77 -4.14 10.63 -1.16
N ARG A 78 -3.21 11.13 -0.34
CA ARG A 78 -3.32 11.15 1.12
C ARG A 78 -4.00 12.42 1.61
N PRO A 79 -4.74 12.38 2.74
CA PRO A 79 -5.32 13.56 3.37
C PRO A 79 -4.31 14.69 3.59
N ARG A 80 -4.74 15.93 3.35
CA ARG A 80 -3.99 17.13 3.74
C ARG A 80 -4.19 17.34 5.26
N ASP A 81 -3.12 17.67 5.98
CA ASP A 81 -3.12 18.03 7.41
C ASP A 81 -3.38 16.90 8.43
N ALA A 82 -3.65 15.66 8.00
CA ALA A 82 -3.58 14.48 8.87
C ALA A 82 -2.11 13.97 8.95
N PRO A 83 -1.67 13.34 10.06
CA PRO A 83 -0.27 12.91 10.29
C PRO A 83 0.27 11.78 9.37
N TRP A 84 -0.27 11.63 8.14
CA TRP A 84 0.19 10.77 7.02
C TRP A 84 0.89 11.52 5.87
N ASN A 85 1.21 12.80 6.14
CA ASN A 85 2.14 13.74 5.51
C ASN A 85 2.00 13.99 3.97
N GLY A 86 0.85 14.57 3.59
CA GLY A 86 0.32 14.94 2.25
C GLY A 86 1.23 15.66 1.22
N SER A 87 0.77 16.04 0.02
CA SER A 87 -0.47 16.78 -0.24
C SER A 87 -1.35 16.16 -1.33
N GLY A 88 -2.40 15.45 -0.91
CA GLY A 88 -3.59 15.32 -1.73
C GLY A 88 -4.46 16.59 -1.71
N ARG A 89 -5.49 16.59 -2.55
CA ARG A 89 -6.46 17.70 -2.63
C ARG A 89 -6.98 18.04 -1.22
N VAL A 90 -7.17 19.34 -0.95
CA VAL A 90 -7.77 19.79 0.32
C VAL A 90 -9.06 19.01 0.58
N GLY A 91 -9.17 18.44 1.78
CA GLY A 91 -10.37 17.75 2.22
C GLY A 91 -10.43 16.24 1.92
N LEU A 92 -9.40 15.60 1.35
CA LEU A 92 -9.39 14.13 1.25
C LEU A 92 -9.36 13.45 2.63
N LEU A 93 -10.05 12.32 2.76
CA LEU A 93 -9.94 11.35 3.84
C LEU A 93 -9.43 10.01 3.30
N MET A 94 -8.82 9.20 4.18
CA MET A 94 -8.43 7.83 3.86
C MET A 94 -9.56 6.89 4.26
N TRP A 95 -9.97 6.07 3.30
CA TRP A 95 -11.02 5.09 3.48
C TRP A 95 -10.45 3.69 3.34
N GLU A 96 -10.98 2.76 4.12
CA GLU A 96 -10.69 1.34 4.04
C GLU A 96 -11.95 0.53 3.76
N LEU A 97 -11.78 -0.58 3.04
CA LEU A 97 -12.84 -1.53 2.72
C LEU A 97 -12.32 -2.95 2.98
N ASP A 98 -13.08 -3.72 3.76
CA ASP A 98 -12.92 -5.17 3.80
C ASP A 98 -13.44 -5.76 2.49
N THR A 99 -12.56 -6.39 1.71
CA THR A 99 -12.90 -6.97 0.41
C THR A 99 -13.98 -8.05 0.48
N MET A 100 -14.26 -8.63 1.65
CA MET A 100 -15.43 -9.50 1.85
C MET A 100 -16.77 -8.80 1.62
N ARG A 101 -16.78 -7.46 1.62
CA ARG A 101 -17.95 -6.61 1.33
C ARG A 101 -18.19 -6.38 -0.15
N LEU A 102 -17.27 -6.80 -1.03
CA LEU A 102 -17.47 -6.77 -2.48
C LEU A 102 -18.45 -7.84 -2.99
N VAL A 103 -19.22 -8.45 -2.09
CA VAL A 103 -20.20 -9.50 -2.36
C VAL A 103 -21.58 -8.86 -2.43
N PRO A 104 -22.29 -8.95 -3.57
CA PRO A 104 -22.32 -10.11 -4.47
C PRO A 104 -21.25 -10.07 -5.57
N ALA A 105 -20.97 -11.25 -6.14
CA ALA A 105 -19.91 -11.66 -7.08
C ALA A 105 -19.72 -10.86 -8.40
N HIS A 106 -20.13 -9.60 -8.41
CA HIS A 106 -20.09 -8.70 -9.55
C HIS A 106 -18.89 -7.76 -9.48
N LEU A 107 -18.30 -7.55 -8.29
CA LEU A 107 -17.04 -6.83 -8.13
C LEU A 107 -15.92 -7.79 -7.71
N ALA A 108 -14.71 -7.52 -8.19
CA ALA A 108 -13.52 -8.25 -7.81
C ALA A 108 -12.38 -7.28 -7.50
N LEU A 109 -11.57 -7.65 -6.50
CA LEU A 109 -10.26 -7.06 -6.31
C LEU A 109 -9.28 -7.77 -7.25
N MET A 110 -8.63 -7.01 -8.14
CA MET A 110 -7.65 -7.55 -9.09
C MET A 110 -6.30 -6.86 -8.90
N PRO A 111 -5.18 -7.60 -8.76
CA PRO A 111 -3.84 -7.02 -8.73
C PRO A 111 -3.56 -6.25 -10.02
N ALA A 112 -3.09 -5.01 -9.91
CA ALA A 112 -2.75 -4.16 -11.05
C ALA A 112 -1.44 -3.38 -10.75
N PRO A 113 -0.33 -4.07 -10.47
CA PRO A 113 0.89 -3.40 -10.00
C PRO A 113 1.40 -2.40 -11.05
N LEU A 114 1.78 -1.20 -10.60
CA LEU A 114 2.47 -0.22 -11.42
C LEU A 114 3.96 -0.22 -11.05
N PRO A 115 4.88 0.23 -11.94
CA PRO A 115 6.33 0.20 -11.70
C PRO A 115 6.77 0.76 -10.33
N ASP A 116 6.14 1.82 -9.84
CA ASP A 116 6.44 2.44 -8.53
C ASP A 116 5.36 2.17 -7.46
N GLN A 117 4.36 1.33 -7.76
CA GLN A 117 3.25 1.01 -6.87
C GLN A 117 2.92 -0.51 -6.96
N PRO A 118 3.79 -1.38 -6.41
CA PRO A 118 3.59 -2.83 -6.48
C PRO A 118 2.34 -3.31 -5.73
N HIS A 119 1.85 -2.51 -4.79
CA HIS A 119 0.62 -2.77 -4.02
C HIS A 119 -0.63 -2.14 -4.63
N HIS A 120 -0.54 -1.58 -5.84
CA HIS A 120 -1.69 -1.08 -6.58
C HIS A 120 -2.57 -2.24 -7.03
N ALA A 121 -3.87 -2.06 -6.85
CA ALA A 121 -4.92 -2.96 -7.30
C ALA A 121 -6.11 -2.14 -7.77
N VAL A 122 -7.07 -2.82 -8.40
CA VAL A 122 -8.34 -2.21 -8.81
C VAL A 122 -9.51 -3.00 -8.24
N ILE A 123 -10.57 -2.29 -7.83
CA ILE A 123 -11.89 -2.89 -7.66
C ILE A 123 -12.62 -2.70 -8.98
N GLY A 124 -12.84 -3.80 -9.69
CA GLY A 124 -13.41 -3.80 -11.04
C GLY A 124 -14.57 -4.77 -11.18
N PRO A 125 -15.21 -4.84 -12.36
CA PRO A 125 -16.23 -5.83 -12.64
C PRO A 125 -15.62 -7.24 -12.68
N ALA A 126 -16.23 -8.21 -12.01
CA ALA A 126 -15.79 -9.60 -11.99
C ALA A 126 -16.14 -10.36 -13.28
N VAL A 127 -17.18 -9.89 -13.99
CA VAL A 127 -17.66 -10.38 -15.28
C VAL A 127 -18.09 -9.19 -16.13
N ALA A 128 -18.19 -9.38 -17.45
CA ALA A 128 -18.71 -8.34 -18.34
C ALA A 128 -20.13 -7.90 -17.90
N MET A 129 -20.37 -6.59 -17.86
CA MET A 129 -21.67 -6.01 -17.51
C MET A 129 -21.82 -4.61 -18.12
N SER A 130 -23.05 -4.08 -18.10
CA SER A 130 -23.25 -2.70 -18.52
C SER A 130 -22.55 -1.72 -17.57
N LEU A 131 -22.06 -0.60 -18.12
CA LEU A 131 -21.40 0.45 -17.35
C LEU A 131 -22.30 1.00 -16.24
N ALA A 132 -23.61 1.12 -16.51
CA ALA A 132 -24.59 1.56 -15.52
C ALA A 132 -24.68 0.59 -14.34
N THR A 133 -24.69 -0.72 -14.62
CA THR A 133 -24.69 -1.78 -13.61
C THR A 133 -23.43 -1.73 -12.76
N TYR A 134 -22.26 -1.63 -13.40
CA TYR A 134 -20.97 -1.53 -12.70
C TYR A 134 -20.92 -0.31 -11.77
N ARG A 135 -21.35 0.86 -12.24
CA ARG A 135 -21.45 2.07 -11.42
C ARG A 135 -22.39 1.90 -10.23
N GLY A 136 -23.53 1.24 -10.44
CA GLY A 136 -24.46 0.88 -9.38
C GLY A 136 -23.82 0.02 -8.29
N TYR A 137 -23.04 -0.99 -8.66
CA TYR A 137 -22.33 -1.83 -7.70
C TYR A 137 -21.23 -1.08 -6.94
N ILE A 138 -20.42 -0.25 -7.62
CA ILE A 138 -19.42 0.57 -6.93
C ILE A 138 -20.09 1.52 -5.94
N ALA A 139 -21.15 2.22 -6.35
CA ALA A 139 -21.91 3.10 -5.47
C ALA A 139 -22.56 2.36 -4.28
N ALA A 140 -22.94 1.10 -4.45
CA ALA A 140 -23.50 0.28 -3.37
C ALA A 140 -22.48 -0.02 -2.25
N THR A 141 -21.17 0.01 -2.54
CA THR A 141 -20.12 -0.21 -1.53
C THR A 141 -19.96 0.93 -0.53
N ALA A 142 -20.63 2.07 -0.76
CA ALA A 142 -20.46 3.30 0.02
C ALA A 142 -20.54 3.14 1.53
N ASN A 143 -21.51 2.35 1.99
CA ASN A 143 -21.75 2.13 3.42
C ASN A 143 -20.75 1.15 4.05
N ASP A 144 -19.99 0.42 3.25
CA ASP A 144 -18.97 -0.51 3.71
C ASP A 144 -17.58 0.13 3.79
N TRP A 145 -17.40 1.32 3.21
CA TRP A 145 -16.19 2.11 3.39
C TRP A 145 -16.17 2.75 4.77
N ALA A 146 -15.16 2.41 5.57
CA ALA A 146 -14.90 3.02 6.86
C ALA A 146 -13.76 4.04 6.72
N ILE A 147 -13.78 5.08 7.55
CA ILE A 147 -12.60 5.93 7.69
C ILE A 147 -11.49 5.08 8.30
N SER A 148 -10.38 5.01 7.58
CA SER A 148 -9.23 4.27 8.07
C SER A 148 -8.58 5.08 9.19
N PRO A 149 -8.35 4.47 10.37
CA PRO A 149 -7.58 5.14 11.41
C PRO A 149 -6.16 5.38 10.91
N ASP A 150 -5.46 6.29 11.57
CA ASP A 150 -4.03 6.44 11.37
C ASP A 150 -3.33 5.09 11.64
N PRO A 151 -2.59 4.46 10.69
CA PRO A 151 -1.78 3.30 11.04
C PRO A 151 -0.86 3.55 12.26
N ALA A 152 -0.60 2.49 13.03
CA ALA A 152 0.06 2.60 14.34
C ALA A 152 1.46 3.26 14.29
N VAL A 153 2.11 3.28 13.12
CA VAL A 153 3.31 4.06 12.82
C VAL A 153 2.99 4.93 11.60
N ALA A 154 2.85 6.25 11.81
CA ALA A 154 2.75 7.27 10.74
C ALA A 154 3.66 6.87 9.58
N CYS A 155 3.17 6.82 8.33
CA CYS A 155 3.92 6.27 7.20
C CYS A 155 5.26 6.97 7.20
N ALA A 156 6.29 6.25 7.65
CA ALA A 156 7.58 6.85 7.86
C ALA A 156 7.98 7.47 6.52
N ALA A 157 8.30 8.76 6.60
CA ALA A 157 8.40 9.73 5.52
C ALA A 157 8.58 9.11 4.12
N ALA A 158 7.62 9.41 3.24
CA ALA A 158 7.74 9.27 1.79
C ALA A 158 8.85 10.21 1.27
N LEU A 159 10.09 9.84 1.52
CA LEU A 159 11.29 10.20 0.78
C LEU A 159 12.10 8.93 0.57
N GLY A 160 11.49 8.02 -0.19
CA GLY A 160 12.23 7.03 -0.97
C GLY A 160 11.68 5.61 -0.87
N GLY A 161 11.47 4.98 -2.03
CA GLY A 161 10.92 3.62 -2.15
C GLY A 161 11.82 2.50 -1.58
N PRO A 162 11.67 1.25 -2.05
CA PRO A 162 12.40 0.08 -1.53
C PRO A 162 13.92 0.31 -1.43
N VAL A 163 14.49 1.06 -2.37
CA VAL A 163 15.91 1.46 -2.41
C VAL A 163 16.33 2.33 -1.23
N MET A 164 15.46 3.22 -0.74
CA MET A 164 15.79 4.15 0.34
C MET A 164 15.45 3.58 1.72
N MET A 165 14.46 2.69 1.82
CA MET A 165 14.30 1.83 2.99
C MET A 165 15.54 0.94 3.16
N GLN A 166 16.00 0.30 2.06
CA GLN A 166 17.24 -0.47 2.09
C GLN A 166 18.45 0.41 2.45
N THR A 167 18.57 1.60 1.85
CA THR A 167 19.64 2.57 2.20
C THR A 167 19.56 3.01 3.67
N HIS A 168 18.36 3.12 4.23
CA HIS A 168 18.16 3.47 5.63
C HIS A 168 18.60 2.34 6.56
N LEU A 169 18.20 1.11 6.26
CA LEU A 169 18.62 -0.10 6.96
C LEU A 169 20.13 -0.30 6.84
N ASP A 170 20.70 -0.08 5.66
CA ASP A 170 22.15 -0.16 5.41
C ASP A 170 22.91 0.86 6.26
N ARG A 171 22.45 2.12 6.30
CA ARG A 171 23.07 3.17 7.12
C ARG A 171 22.99 2.85 8.61
N LEU A 172 21.86 2.36 9.10
CA LEU A 172 21.72 1.96 10.50
C LEU A 172 22.58 0.73 10.81
N SER A 173 22.68 -0.23 9.89
CA SER A 173 23.55 -1.40 10.02
C SER A 173 25.03 -1.01 10.07
N VAL A 174 25.46 -0.06 9.24
CA VAL A 174 26.81 0.51 9.31
C VAL A 174 27.03 1.22 10.65
N ALA A 175 26.05 2.02 11.12
CA ALA A 175 26.16 2.69 12.41
C ALA A 175 26.34 1.70 13.57
N VAL A 176 25.54 0.62 13.61
CA VAL A 176 25.68 -0.47 14.58
C VAL A 176 27.03 -1.16 14.45
N ALA A 177 27.48 -1.45 13.22
CA ALA A 177 28.80 -2.02 13.00
C ALA A 177 29.93 -1.11 13.52
N THR A 178 29.72 0.20 13.55
CA THR A 178 30.67 1.17 14.12
C THR A 178 30.46 1.46 15.62
N GLY A 179 29.59 0.71 16.30
CA GLY A 179 29.38 0.77 17.75
C GLY A 179 28.17 1.59 18.22
N ALA A 180 27.23 1.94 17.34
CA ALA A 180 25.96 2.54 17.75
C ALA A 180 25.03 1.51 18.42
N ASP A 181 24.11 1.98 19.26
CA ASP A 181 23.10 1.15 19.90
C ASP A 181 22.18 0.49 18.83
N PRO A 182 21.98 -0.84 18.87
CA PRO A 182 21.12 -1.55 17.93
C PRO A 182 19.62 -1.23 18.06
N ALA A 183 19.16 -0.54 19.11
CA ALA A 183 17.74 -0.25 19.33
C ALA A 183 17.05 0.41 18.12
N ASP A 184 17.71 1.39 17.49
CA ASP A 184 17.16 2.09 16.32
C ASP A 184 17.10 1.20 15.09
N LEU A 185 18.11 0.32 14.89
CA LEU A 185 18.09 -0.67 13.82
C LEU A 185 16.97 -1.68 14.05
N VAL A 186 16.81 -2.22 15.26
CA VAL A 186 15.73 -3.17 15.57
C VAL A 186 14.36 -2.57 15.30
N LYS A 187 14.13 -1.32 15.70
CA LYS A 187 12.89 -0.60 15.42
C LYS A 187 12.66 -0.47 13.91
N ALA A 188 13.68 -0.09 13.16
CA ALA A 188 13.59 0.06 11.70
C ALA A 188 13.32 -1.26 10.98
N LEU A 189 13.88 -2.39 11.44
CA LEU A 189 13.61 -3.72 10.86
C LEU A 189 12.14 -4.13 11.03
N ILE A 190 11.57 -3.90 12.21
CA ILE A 190 10.14 -4.16 12.49
C ILE A 190 9.26 -3.26 11.63
N GLU A 191 9.60 -1.98 11.53
CA GLU A 191 8.87 -1.02 10.68
C GLU A 191 8.95 -1.39 9.20
N ALA A 192 10.12 -1.80 8.72
CA ALA A 192 10.30 -2.26 7.35
C ALA A 192 9.43 -3.49 7.05
N ASN A 193 9.38 -4.46 7.97
CA ASN A 193 8.55 -5.64 7.81
C ASN A 193 7.05 -5.32 7.83
N ALA A 194 6.63 -4.45 8.75
CA ALA A 194 5.26 -3.94 8.80
C ALA A 194 4.89 -3.12 7.55
N SER A 195 5.87 -2.50 6.89
CA SER A 195 5.69 -1.73 5.65
C SER A 195 5.68 -2.57 4.37
N GLY A 196 5.85 -3.89 4.48
CA GLY A 196 5.72 -4.84 3.37
C GLY A 196 7.02 -5.49 2.89
N LEU A 197 8.18 -5.18 3.48
CA LEU A 197 9.39 -5.99 3.22
C LEU A 197 9.23 -7.36 3.87
N SER A 198 9.49 -8.41 3.10
CA SER A 198 9.48 -9.77 3.64
C SER A 198 10.61 -9.95 4.66
N ALA A 199 10.40 -10.84 5.64
CA ALA A 199 11.45 -11.24 6.57
C ALA A 199 12.73 -11.71 5.84
N ALA A 200 12.58 -12.37 4.68
CA ALA A 200 13.70 -12.83 3.87
C ALA A 200 14.54 -11.68 3.30
N GLU A 201 13.91 -10.62 2.78
CA GLU A 201 14.61 -9.44 2.27
C GLU A 201 15.38 -8.70 3.37
N ILE A 202 14.76 -8.59 4.55
CA ILE A 202 15.36 -7.95 5.71
C ILE A 202 16.59 -8.73 6.20
N VAL A 203 16.45 -10.05 6.33
CA VAL A 203 17.57 -10.94 6.71
C VAL A 203 18.71 -10.84 5.70
N ALA A 204 18.40 -10.90 4.41
CA ALA A 204 19.41 -10.81 3.35
C ALA A 204 20.17 -9.47 3.40
N GLY A 205 19.48 -8.36 3.68
CA GLY A 205 20.09 -7.04 3.84
C GLY A 205 21.08 -6.97 5.00
N VAL A 206 20.67 -7.43 6.19
CA VAL A 206 21.56 -7.45 7.38
C VAL A 206 22.75 -8.39 7.17
N GLN A 207 22.54 -9.56 6.55
CA GLN A 207 23.62 -10.49 6.21
C GLN A 207 24.66 -9.88 5.26
N ALA A 208 24.23 -9.11 4.26
CA ALA A 208 25.16 -8.41 3.37
C ALA A 208 26.06 -7.43 4.13
N GLN A 209 25.53 -6.76 5.17
CA GLN A 209 26.30 -5.83 5.99
C GLN A 209 27.27 -6.54 6.95
N VAL A 210 26.91 -7.72 7.47
CA VAL A 210 27.85 -8.59 8.20
C VAL A 210 29.07 -8.90 7.32
N LEU A 211 28.84 -9.39 6.10
CA LEU A 211 29.92 -9.74 5.17
C LEU A 211 30.79 -8.52 4.82
N SER A 212 30.18 -7.34 4.64
CA SER A 212 30.89 -6.09 4.38
C SER A 212 31.80 -5.68 5.55
N ALA A 213 31.30 -5.76 6.79
CA ALA A 213 32.07 -5.46 8.00
C ALA A 213 33.26 -6.41 8.17
N GLU A 214 33.08 -7.71 7.92
CA GLU A 214 34.16 -8.69 7.94
C GLU A 214 35.24 -8.40 6.90
N HIS A 215 34.84 -8.05 5.68
CA HIS A 215 35.79 -7.72 4.61
C HIS A 215 36.63 -6.48 4.94
N GLN A 216 36.07 -5.54 5.71
CA GLN A 216 36.75 -4.35 6.20
C GLN A 216 37.57 -4.60 7.47
N GLY A 217 37.60 -5.83 7.99
CA GLY A 217 38.32 -6.19 9.21
C GLY A 217 37.65 -5.70 10.50
N ASN A 218 36.36 -5.33 10.45
CA ASN A 218 35.58 -4.88 11.60
C ASN A 218 34.83 -6.06 12.24
N SER A 219 35.57 -6.93 12.95
CA SER A 219 35.02 -8.13 13.57
C SER A 219 33.96 -7.84 14.64
N ASP A 220 34.15 -6.79 15.44
CA ASP A 220 33.22 -6.41 16.52
C ASP A 220 31.89 -5.91 15.95
N GLY A 221 31.95 -5.14 14.85
CA GLY A 221 30.76 -4.68 14.13
C GLY A 221 30.01 -5.82 13.46
N ALA A 222 30.72 -6.78 12.87
CA ALA A 222 30.12 -7.98 12.28
C ALA A 222 29.39 -8.81 13.35
N GLU A 223 29.96 -8.96 14.54
CA GLU A 223 29.35 -9.71 15.64
C GLU A 223 28.08 -9.03 16.15
N SER A 224 28.10 -7.70 16.32
CA SER A 224 26.93 -6.92 16.75
C SER A 224 25.74 -7.11 15.79
N LEU A 225 25.99 -7.20 14.48
CA LEU A 225 24.96 -7.47 13.49
C LEU A 225 24.48 -8.93 13.50
N ARG A 226 25.34 -9.89 13.83
CA ARG A 226 24.93 -11.30 14.02
C ARG A 226 24.01 -11.49 15.20
N GLU A 227 24.26 -10.80 16.31
CA GLU A 227 23.36 -10.85 17.46
C GLU A 227 21.94 -10.39 17.09
N ILE A 228 21.81 -9.42 16.18
CA ILE A 228 20.51 -8.99 15.64
C ILE A 228 19.89 -10.11 14.79
N LEU A 229 20.67 -10.76 13.92
CA LEU A 229 20.19 -11.90 13.13
C LEU A 229 19.73 -13.06 14.00
N ASP A 230 20.44 -13.36 15.09
CA ASP A 230 20.06 -14.41 16.05
C ASP A 230 18.73 -14.10 16.74
N ARG A 231 18.46 -12.81 17.01
CA ARG A 231 17.17 -12.35 17.54
C ARG A 231 16.04 -12.47 16.54
N VAL A 232 16.32 -12.26 15.25
CA VAL A 232 15.34 -12.44 14.15
C VAL A 232 15.07 -13.93 13.90
N HIS A 233 16.11 -14.77 13.84
CA HIS A 233 15.98 -16.21 13.64
C HIS A 233 15.46 -16.97 14.87
N GLY A 234 15.44 -16.32 16.03
CA GLY A 234 14.91 -16.91 17.26
C GLY A 234 15.89 -17.83 18.00
N TYR A 235 17.19 -17.73 17.69
CA TYR A 235 18.27 -18.41 18.41
C TYR A 235 18.55 -17.81 19.79
N CYS A 236 17.89 -16.69 20.14
CA CYS A 236 17.89 -16.10 21.48
C CYS A 236 16.67 -16.50 22.33
N ALA A 237 16.70 -16.15 23.61
CA ALA A 237 15.57 -16.35 24.51
C ALA A 237 14.32 -15.56 24.02
N PRO A 238 13.09 -16.06 24.27
CA PRO A 238 11.86 -15.48 23.73
C PRO A 238 11.66 -13.98 23.98
N ALA A 239 12.11 -13.47 25.13
CA ALA A 239 11.97 -12.07 25.50
C ALA A 239 12.80 -11.09 24.64
N TYR A 240 13.79 -11.59 23.89
CA TYR A 240 14.70 -10.76 23.09
C TYR A 240 14.47 -10.91 21.57
N ARG A 241 13.50 -11.74 21.17
CA ARG A 241 13.21 -12.01 19.76
C ARG A 241 12.67 -10.79 19.06
N ILE A 242 12.98 -10.68 17.77
CA ILE A 242 12.43 -9.66 16.87
C ILE A 242 11.42 -10.37 15.97
N PRO A 243 10.11 -10.18 16.18
CA PRO A 243 9.09 -10.85 15.39
C PRO A 243 8.99 -10.17 14.02
N LEU A 244 9.35 -10.91 12.96
CA LEU A 244 9.07 -10.55 11.57
C LEU A 244 8.02 -11.53 11.01
N THR A 245 7.06 -11.03 10.23
CA THR A 245 6.00 -11.78 9.56
C THR A 245 6.36 -12.16 8.13
#